data_AF-A0A2E5JYI2-F1
#
_entry.id   AF-A0A2E5JYI2-F1
#
_cell.length_a   1.000
_cell.length_b   1.000
_cell.length_c   1.000
_cell.angle_alpha   90.00
_cell.angle_beta   90.00
_cell.angle_gamma   90.00
#
_symmetry.space_group_name_H-M   'P 1'
#
loop_
_entity.id
_entity.type
_entity.pdbx_description
1 polymer ?
#
loop_
_entity_poly.entity_id
_entity_poly.type
_entity_poly.pdbx_seq_one_letter_code
_entity_poly.pdbx_strand_id
1 'polypeptide(L)'
;MNRRSFLVSSTDAVVAAPFISTTAGSHHEKIRIGQIGTKHGHASGKMKALRKQPKSYEVIGIFEPDPKQRGKTKKYKAYENVPWMKPRAATKKGSTMSAWIKWAVR
;
A
#
# COMPACT_ATOMS: atom_id res chain seq x y z
N MET A 1 0.50 18.19 26.74
CA MET A 1 1.67 17.30 26.51
C MET A 1 2.22 17.50 25.11
N ASN A 2 3.49 17.90 25.02
CA ASN A 2 4.22 18.19 23.78
C ASN A 2 5.14 16.99 23.47
N ARG A 3 4.94 16.35 22.32
CA ARG A 3 5.55 15.06 21.90
C ARG A 3 6.86 15.24 21.12
N ARG A 4 7.65 16.27 21.44
CA ARG A 4 8.79 16.73 20.64
C ARG A 4 10.04 17.03 21.47
N SER A 5 10.39 16.17 22.41
CA SER A 5 11.75 16.15 22.91
C SER A 5 12.06 14.79 23.49
N PHE A 6 12.55 13.90 22.63
CA PHE A 6 13.31 12.75 23.08
C PHE A 6 14.70 12.91 22.46
N LEU A 7 15.63 13.30 23.32
CA LEU A 7 17.04 13.56 23.07
C LEU A 7 17.69 12.34 22.39
N VAL A 8 18.73 12.57 21.59
CA VAL A 8 20.10 12.12 21.93
C VAL A 8 21.10 13.02 21.20
N SER A 9 21.77 13.86 21.99
CA SER A 9 23.08 14.42 21.67
C SER A 9 24.11 13.47 22.28
N SER A 10 25.04 12.95 21.48
CA SER A 10 26.33 12.41 21.93
C SER A 10 27.24 12.35 20.69
N THR A 11 28.16 13.31 20.64
CA THR A 11 29.26 13.43 19.69
C THR A 11 30.36 12.44 20.06
N ASP A 12 30.63 11.46 19.21
CA ASP A 12 31.95 10.81 19.15
C ASP A 12 32.28 10.52 17.69
N ALA A 13 33.43 11.03 17.25
CA ALA A 13 33.91 10.96 15.89
C ALA A 13 34.50 9.57 15.60
N VAL A 14 33.92 8.84 14.65
CA VAL A 14 34.58 7.69 13.99
C VAL A 14 34.95 8.13 12.58
N VAL A 15 36.26 8.29 12.37
CA VAL A 15 36.89 8.54 11.07
C VAL A 15 36.90 7.24 10.25
N ALA A 16 36.57 7.39 8.96
CA ALA A 16 36.82 6.47 7.84
C ALA A 16 35.94 5.20 7.68
N ALA A 17 34.76 5.39 7.09
CA ALA A 17 34.32 4.57 5.96
C ALA A 17 33.45 5.44 5.02
N PRO A 18 33.69 5.47 3.69
CA PRO A 18 32.94 6.29 2.75
C PRO A 18 31.60 5.62 2.43
N PHE A 19 30.72 5.53 3.42
CA PHE A 19 29.30 5.25 3.20
C PHE A 19 28.49 6.52 3.39
N ILE A 20 28.95 7.61 2.77
CA ILE A 20 28.00 8.60 2.27
C ILE A 20 27.34 7.94 1.07
N SER A 21 26.36 7.06 1.35
CA SER A 21 25.33 6.77 0.37
C SER A 21 24.66 8.10 0.10
N THR A 22 25.16 8.81 -0.90
CA THR A 22 24.42 9.86 -1.57
C THR A 22 23.10 9.23 -1.92
N THR A 23 22.04 9.57 -1.18
CA THR A 23 20.66 9.37 -1.61
C THR A 23 20.41 10.34 -2.75
N ALA A 24 21.13 10.11 -3.86
CA ALA A 24 20.81 10.62 -5.18
C ALA A 24 19.33 10.28 -5.36
N GLY A 25 18.51 11.33 -5.46
CA GLY A 25 17.07 11.29 -5.28
C GLY A 25 16.48 10.01 -5.86
N SER A 26 16.11 9.08 -4.97
CA SER A 26 15.41 7.88 -5.39
C SER A 26 14.12 8.37 -6.01
N HIS A 27 13.99 8.22 -7.32
CA HIS A 27 12.72 8.39 -8.01
C HIS A 27 11.80 7.33 -7.41
N HIS A 28 11.06 7.71 -6.36
CA HIS A 28 10.35 6.75 -5.52
C HIS A 28 9.20 6.20 -6.35
N GLU A 29 9.42 5.02 -6.94
CA GLU A 29 8.39 4.34 -7.70
C GLU A 29 7.18 4.14 -6.79
N LYS A 30 5.98 4.36 -7.32
CA LYS A 30 4.76 4.24 -6.54
C LYS A 30 4.56 2.78 -6.17
N ILE A 31 4.16 2.55 -4.92
CA ILE A 31 3.80 1.21 -4.47
C ILE A 31 2.45 0.86 -5.09
N ARG A 32 2.46 -0.17 -5.95
CA ARG A 32 1.28 -0.67 -6.66
C ARG A 32 0.47 -1.59 -5.75
N ILE A 33 -0.80 -1.26 -5.52
CA ILE A 33 -1.67 -1.96 -4.58
C ILE A 33 -2.93 -2.47 -5.27
N GLY A 34 -3.21 -3.76 -5.07
CA GLY A 34 -4.50 -4.36 -5.37
C GLY A 34 -5.24 -4.71 -4.08
N GLN A 35 -6.56 -4.49 -4.03
CA GLN A 35 -7.40 -4.90 -2.91
C GLN A 35 -8.17 -6.18 -3.25
N ILE A 36 -8.15 -7.16 -2.35
CA ILE A 36 -8.99 -8.35 -2.44
C ILE A 36 -9.98 -8.35 -1.26
N GLY A 37 -11.27 -8.46 -1.57
CA GLY A 37 -12.34 -8.46 -0.58
C GLY A 37 -12.80 -7.05 -0.18
N THR A 38 -14.11 -6.88 -0.02
CA THR A 38 -14.75 -5.61 0.33
C THR A 38 -15.83 -5.73 1.41
N LYS A 39 -16.12 -6.94 1.87
CA LYS A 39 -17.15 -7.20 2.91
C LYS A 39 -16.82 -6.56 4.25
N HIS A 40 -15.55 -6.42 4.59
CA HIS A 40 -15.13 -5.89 5.87
C HIS A 40 -15.39 -4.37 5.95
N GLY A 41 -15.99 -3.89 7.04
CA GLY A 41 -16.40 -2.47 7.19
C GLY A 41 -15.26 -1.47 6.95
N HIS A 42 -14.03 -1.83 7.32
CA HIS A 42 -12.83 -1.00 7.15
C HIS A 42 -12.23 -1.01 5.74
N ALA A 43 -12.69 -1.90 4.84
CA ALA A 43 -12.12 -2.06 3.51
C ALA A 43 -12.15 -0.74 2.71
N SER A 44 -13.31 -0.06 2.73
CA SER A 44 -13.46 1.23 2.04
C SER A 44 -12.61 2.35 2.66
N GLY A 45 -12.37 2.31 3.98
CA GLY A 45 -11.53 3.26 4.69
C GLY A 45 -10.05 3.15 4.26
N LYS A 46 -9.54 1.92 4.12
CA LYS A 46 -8.18 1.67 3.61
C LYS A 46 -8.02 2.16 2.18
N MET A 47 -8.98 1.86 1.30
CA MET A 47 -8.96 2.35 -0.08
C MET A 47 -8.92 3.89 -0.13
N LYS A 48 -9.74 4.57 0.69
CA LYS A 48 -9.71 6.04 0.79
C LYS A 48 -8.34 6.57 1.26
N ALA A 49 -7.72 5.92 2.24
CA ALA A 49 -6.41 6.33 2.73
C ALA A 49 -5.33 6.23 1.65
N LEU A 50 -5.30 5.12 0.90
CA LEU A 50 -4.37 4.92 -0.21
C LEU A 50 -4.56 5.98 -1.31
N ARG A 51 -5.80 6.27 -1.68
CA ARG A 51 -6.11 7.28 -2.70
C ARG A 51 -5.75 8.71 -2.27
N LYS A 52 -5.65 9.00 -0.96
CA LYS A 52 -5.17 10.30 -0.45
C LYS A 52 -3.66 10.48 -0.57
N GLN A 53 -2.92 9.44 -0.92
CA GLN A 53 -1.45 9.47 -1.03
C GLN A 53 -0.97 9.06 -2.45
N PRO A 54 -1.40 9.77 -3.52
CA PRO A 54 -1.13 9.38 -4.91
C PRO A 54 0.34 9.56 -5.34
N LYS A 55 1.15 10.25 -4.52
CA LYS A 55 2.61 10.36 -4.71
C LYS A 55 3.33 9.07 -4.32
N SER A 56 2.78 8.31 -3.37
CA SER A 56 3.41 7.12 -2.81
C SER A 56 2.75 5.82 -3.28
N TYR A 57 1.46 5.87 -3.62
CA TYR A 57 0.68 4.68 -3.93
C TYR A 57 -0.08 4.80 -5.25
N GLU A 58 -0.17 3.67 -5.95
CA GLU A 58 -0.99 3.49 -7.14
C GLU A 58 -1.94 2.31 -6.93
N VAL A 59 -3.24 2.54 -7.01
CA VAL A 59 -4.24 1.47 -6.89
C VAL A 59 -4.45 0.85 -8.27
N ILE A 60 -3.98 -0.38 -8.44
CA ILE A 60 -4.02 -1.09 -9.73
C ILE A 60 -5.31 -1.89 -9.96
N GLY A 61 -6.08 -2.14 -8.91
CA GLY A 61 -7.38 -2.79 -9.06
C GLY A 61 -7.98 -3.37 -7.78
N ILE A 62 -9.17 -3.95 -7.95
CA ILE A 62 -9.93 -4.60 -6.88
C ILE A 62 -10.54 -5.92 -7.34
N PHE A 63 -10.58 -6.90 -6.43
CA PHE A 63 -11.24 -8.18 -6.65
C PHE A 63 -12.21 -8.48 -5.51
N GLU A 64 -13.45 -8.85 -5.85
CA GLU A 64 -14.47 -9.31 -4.89
C GLU A 64 -15.16 -10.55 -5.47
N PRO A 65 -15.02 -11.74 -4.85
CA PRO A 65 -15.59 -12.98 -5.38
C PRO A 65 -17.13 -12.99 -5.37
N ASP A 66 -17.77 -12.37 -4.37
CA ASP A 66 -19.23 -12.37 -4.23
C ASP A 66 -19.88 -11.34 -5.18
N PRO A 67 -20.72 -11.74 -6.14
CA PRO A 67 -21.35 -10.83 -7.10
C PRO A 67 -22.33 -9.85 -6.45
N LYS A 68 -23.04 -10.25 -5.38
CA LYS A 68 -23.94 -9.34 -4.64
C LYS A 68 -23.12 -8.26 -3.95
N GLN A 69 -22.03 -8.66 -3.30
CA GLN A 69 -21.10 -7.72 -2.69
C GLN A 69 -20.43 -6.81 -3.74
N ARG A 70 -20.09 -7.34 -4.91
CA ARG A 70 -19.56 -6.56 -6.03
C ARG A 70 -20.53 -5.45 -6.45
N GLY A 71 -21.81 -5.77 -6.56
CA GLY A 71 -22.87 -4.79 -6.84
C GLY A 71 -22.96 -3.68 -5.78
N LYS A 72 -22.89 -4.04 -4.49
CA LYS A 72 -22.84 -3.07 -3.39
C LYS A 72 -21.58 -2.20 -3.45
N THR A 73 -20.43 -2.82 -3.75
CA THR A 73 -19.12 -2.15 -3.80
C THR A 73 -19.08 -1.03 -4.83
N LYS A 74 -19.70 -1.23 -6.00
CA LYS A 74 -19.78 -0.22 -7.08
C LYS A 74 -20.42 1.10 -6.64
N LYS A 75 -21.24 1.09 -5.59
CA LYS A 75 -21.91 2.30 -5.07
C LYS A 75 -20.99 3.17 -4.20
N TYR A 76 -19.87 2.63 -3.70
CA TYR A 76 -18.97 3.41 -2.86
C TYR A 76 -17.99 4.22 -3.71
N LYS A 77 -17.97 5.54 -3.50
CA LYS A 77 -16.99 6.47 -4.12
C LYS A 77 -15.53 6.04 -3.94
N ALA A 78 -15.20 5.31 -2.88
CA ALA A 78 -13.86 4.79 -2.63
C ALA A 78 -13.32 3.93 -3.79
N TYR A 79 -14.20 3.20 -4.48
CA TYR A 79 -13.86 2.26 -5.54
C TYR A 79 -14.19 2.78 -6.95
N GLU A 80 -14.59 4.04 -7.06
CA GLU A 80 -14.89 4.68 -8.34
C GLU A 80 -13.64 4.71 -9.23
N ASN A 81 -13.80 4.31 -10.50
CA ASN A 81 -12.73 4.19 -11.50
C ASN A 81 -11.58 3.23 -11.15
N VAL A 82 -11.78 2.33 -10.18
CA VAL A 82 -10.80 1.28 -9.87
C VAL A 82 -11.06 0.06 -10.76
N PRO A 83 -10.06 -0.44 -11.51
CA PRO A 83 -10.23 -1.61 -12.37
C PRO A 83 -10.65 -2.86 -11.58
N TRP A 84 -11.64 -3.59 -12.10
CA TRP A 84 -12.04 -4.89 -11.55
C TRP A 84 -11.12 -5.98 -12.08
N MET A 85 -10.35 -6.59 -11.19
CA MET A 85 -9.48 -7.70 -11.53
C MET A 85 -10.27 -9.01 -11.63
N LYS A 86 -9.83 -9.89 -12.52
CA LYS A 86 -10.32 -11.27 -12.60
C LYS A 86 -9.64 -12.12 -11.52
N PRO A 87 -10.25 -13.24 -11.08
CA PRO A 87 -9.57 -14.20 -10.22
C PRO A 87 -8.27 -14.61 -10.90
N ARG A 88 -7.13 -14.38 -10.25
CA ARG A 88 -5.84 -14.88 -10.72
C ARG A 88 -5.62 -16.22 -10.02
N ALA A 89 -5.43 -17.30 -10.78
CA ALA A 89 -4.86 -18.53 -10.22
C ALA A 89 -3.50 -18.14 -9.60
N ALA A 90 -3.30 -18.41 -8.30
CA ALA A 90 -2.09 -18.02 -7.59
C ALA A 90 -0.87 -18.75 -8.18
N THR A 91 -0.23 -18.20 -9.20
CA THR A 91 1.03 -18.71 -9.72
C THR A 91 2.14 -18.22 -8.80
N LYS A 92 2.68 -19.11 -7.95
CA LYS A 92 3.99 -18.89 -7.32
C LYS A 92 5.05 -18.88 -8.42
N LYS A 93 5.67 -17.74 -8.70
CA LYS A 93 7.07 -17.67 -9.15
C LYS A 93 7.58 -16.22 -9.18
N GLY A 94 8.70 -16.01 -8.49
CA GLY A 94 9.79 -15.15 -8.93
C GLY A 94 9.61 -13.63 -8.89
N SER A 95 10.25 -13.02 -7.89
CA SER A 95 11.02 -11.77 -7.97
C SER A 95 10.39 -10.53 -8.62
N THR A 96 9.64 -9.77 -7.82
CA THR A 96 9.76 -8.30 -7.71
C THR A 96 8.85 -7.89 -6.54
N MET A 97 9.40 -7.15 -5.57
CA MET A 97 8.70 -6.78 -4.34
C MET A 97 7.38 -6.08 -4.64
N SER A 98 6.27 -6.82 -4.56
CA SER A 98 4.91 -6.32 -4.56
C SER A 98 4.29 -6.80 -3.24
N ALA A 99 4.03 -5.87 -2.33
CA ALA A 99 3.41 -6.17 -1.05
C ALA A 99 1.90 -6.40 -1.29
N TRP A 100 1.49 -7.66 -1.40
CA TRP A 100 0.09 -8.04 -1.48
C TRP A 100 -0.52 -8.12 -0.08
N ILE A 101 -1.34 -7.15 0.29
CA ILE A 101 -2.12 -7.22 1.54
C ILE A 101 -3.29 -8.19 1.32
N LYS A 102 -3.10 -9.47 1.67
CA LYS A 102 -4.18 -10.45 1.78
C LYS A 102 -4.96 -10.20 3.08
N TRP A 103 -6.24 -9.89 2.98
CA TRP A 103 -7.20 -10.10 4.08
C TRP A 103 -7.87 -11.45 3.86
N ALA A 104 -7.45 -12.44 4.64
CA ALA A 104 -8.07 -13.76 4.63
C ALA A 104 -9.44 -13.69 5.32
N VAL A 105 -10.45 -14.22 4.65
CA VAL A 105 -11.73 -14.59 5.26
C VAL A 105 -11.47 -15.78 6.16
N ARG A 106 -11.81 -15.65 7.43
CA ARG A 106 -12.18 -16.79 8.28
C ARG A 106 -13.66 -16.66 8.59
#